data_AF-A0A562VMG4-F1
#
_entry.id   AF-A0A562VMG4-F1
#
_cell.length_a   1.000
_cell.length_b   1.000
_cell.length_c   1.000
_cell.angle_alpha   90.00
_cell.angle_beta   90.00
_cell.angle_gamma   90.00
#
_symmetry.space_group_name_H-M   'P 1'
#
loop_
_entity.id
_entity.type
_entity.pdbx_description
1 polymer ?
#
loop_
_entity_poly.entity_id
_entity_poly.type
_entity_poly.pdbx_seq_one_letter_code
_entity_poly.pdbx_strand_id
1 'polypeptide(L)'
;MGSRQLGLRLDETDSMNLKRIAQREGRNEQDVIRDSLRMYVRNADEQKEFFDSVERGWYELHSGLGTVVAEGDTFFDSIRKELRNGKTSG
;
A
#
# COMPACT_ATOMS: atom_id res chain seq x y z
N MET A 1 6.86 -29.47 -0.93
CA MET A 1 6.24 -28.24 -1.46
C MET A 1 7.11 -27.73 -2.60
N GLY A 2 6.72 -27.97 -3.86
CA GLY A 2 7.55 -27.62 -5.01
C GLY A 2 7.27 -26.19 -5.48
N SER A 3 8.32 -25.37 -5.59
CA SER A 3 8.25 -24.11 -6.34
C SER A 3 8.06 -24.45 -7.82
N ARG A 4 6.97 -23.98 -8.44
CA ARG A 4 6.85 -24.03 -9.90
C ARG A 4 7.82 -23.02 -10.49
N GLN A 5 8.83 -23.50 -11.21
CA GLN A 5 9.73 -22.64 -11.96
C GLN A 5 9.01 -22.14 -13.21
N LEU A 6 8.67 -20.86 -13.25
CA LEU A 6 8.19 -20.23 -14.49
C LEU A 6 9.39 -20.00 -15.41
N GLY A 7 9.35 -20.58 -16.61
CA GLY A 7 10.33 -20.32 -17.67
C GLY A 7 10.11 -18.94 -18.27
N LEU A 8 10.55 -17.90 -17.57
CA LEU A 8 10.50 -16.52 -18.07
C LEU A 8 11.49 -16.36 -19.22
N ARG A 9 11.00 -15.82 -20.34
CA ARG A 9 11.84 -15.39 -21.46
C ARG A 9 12.09 -13.90 -21.31
N LEU A 10 13.30 -13.56 -20.90
CA LEU A 10 13.78 -12.18 -20.85
C LEU A 10 14.41 -11.83 -22.19
N ASP A 11 14.30 -10.57 -22.59
CA ASP A 11 15.14 -10.07 -23.66
C ASP A 11 16.60 -9.98 -23.19
N GLU A 12 17.50 -9.69 -24.13
CA GLU A 12 18.94 -9.66 -23.87
C GLU A 12 19.33 -8.55 -22.86
N THR A 13 18.65 -7.40 -22.93
CA THR A 13 18.93 -6.26 -22.05
C THR A 13 18.51 -6.58 -20.62
N ASP A 14 17.33 -7.13 -20.44
CA ASP A 14 16.79 -7.54 -19.15
C ASP A 14 17.60 -8.69 -18.54
N SER A 15 18.05 -9.65 -19.37
CA SER A 15 18.94 -10.72 -18.91
C SER A 15 20.28 -10.18 -18.41
N MET A 16 20.89 -9.23 -19.12
CA MET A 16 22.14 -8.59 -18.68
C MET A 16 21.94 -7.78 -17.39
N ASN A 17 20.84 -7.04 -17.30
CA ASN A 17 20.50 -6.27 -16.11
C ASN A 17 20.29 -7.16 -14.89
N LEU A 18 19.55 -8.27 -15.05
CA LEU A 18 19.31 -9.23 -13.98
C LEU A 18 20.62 -9.85 -13.49
N LYS A 19 21.49 -10.29 -14.41
CA LYS A 19 22.83 -10.80 -14.08
C LYS A 19 23.65 -9.80 -13.30
N ARG A 20 23.68 -8.55 -13.76
CA ARG A 20 24.42 -7.45 -13.10
C ARG A 20 23.91 -7.20 -11.67
N ILE A 21 22.59 -7.18 -11.48
CA ILE A 21 21.97 -6.97 -10.16
C ILE A 21 22.25 -8.16 -9.25
N ALA A 22 22.03 -9.39 -9.74
CA ALA A 22 22.30 -10.62 -9.00
C ALA A 22 23.76 -10.69 -8.52
N GLN A 23 24.72 -10.36 -9.40
CA GLN A 23 26.14 -10.27 -9.05
C GLN A 23 26.42 -9.20 -8.00
N ARG A 24 25.86 -8.00 -8.16
CA ARG A 24 26.04 -6.89 -7.22
C ARG A 24 25.49 -7.22 -5.83
N GLU A 25 24.38 -7.94 -5.75
CA GLU A 25 23.74 -8.34 -4.49
C GLU A 25 24.29 -9.64 -3.91
N GLY A 26 25.15 -10.37 -4.64
CA GLY A 26 25.62 -11.69 -4.22
C GLY A 26 24.49 -12.73 -4.12
N ARG A 27 23.43 -12.58 -4.92
CA ARG A 27 22.22 -13.41 -4.89
C ARG A 27 22.06 -14.16 -6.21
N ASN A 28 21.24 -15.20 -6.22
CA ASN A 28 20.86 -15.84 -7.47
C ASN A 28 19.76 -15.03 -8.20
N GLU A 29 19.74 -15.14 -9.52
CA GLU A 29 18.81 -14.42 -10.39
C GLU A 29 17.33 -14.73 -10.08
N GLN A 30 17.01 -15.98 -9.70
CA GLN A 30 15.64 -16.38 -9.38
C GLN A 30 15.11 -15.72 -8.11
N ASP A 31 15.95 -15.52 -7.11
CA ASP A 31 15.59 -14.87 -5.86
C ASP A 31 15.40 -13.37 -6.08
N VAL A 32 16.23 -12.74 -6.92
CA VAL A 32 16.05 -11.34 -7.33
C VAL A 32 14.72 -11.17 -8.04
N ILE A 33 14.37 -12.04 -9.00
CA ILE A 33 13.07 -12.01 -9.68
C ILE A 33 11.93 -12.22 -8.68
N ARG A 34 12.03 -13.22 -7.79
CA ARG A 34 10.97 -13.54 -6.84
C ARG A 34 10.67 -12.37 -5.90
N ASP A 35 11.72 -11.71 -5.43
CA ASP A 35 11.63 -10.56 -4.54
C ASP A 35 11.05 -9.35 -5.26
N SER A 36 11.52 -9.09 -6.47
CA SER A 36 11.01 -8.03 -7.34
C SER A 36 9.52 -8.21 -7.66
N LEU A 37 9.08 -9.45 -7.90
CA LEU A 37 7.67 -9.78 -8.12
C LEU A 37 6.83 -9.52 -6.85
N ARG A 38 7.33 -9.91 -5.67
CA ARG A 38 6.65 -9.63 -4.40
C ARG A 38 6.49 -8.13 -4.15
N MET A 39 7.54 -7.37 -4.43
CA MET A 39 7.51 -5.91 -4.32
C MET A 39 6.50 -5.30 -5.30
N TYR A 40 6.46 -5.77 -6.55
CA TYR A 40 5.48 -5.32 -7.54
C TYR A 40 4.04 -5.60 -7.10
N VAL A 41 3.75 -6.83 -6.65
CA VAL A 41 2.41 -7.21 -6.15
C VAL A 41 2.01 -6.33 -4.97
N ARG A 42 2.90 -6.16 -4.00
CA ARG A 42 2.64 -5.30 -2.84
C ARG A 42 2.30 -3.87 -3.24
N ASN A 43 3.07 -3.28 -4.16
CA ASN A 43 2.81 -1.93 -4.63
C ASN A 43 1.46 -1.81 -5.37
N ALA A 44 1.09 -2.85 -6.14
CA ALA A 44 -0.20 -2.89 -6.81
C ALA A 44 -1.36 -2.99 -5.82
N ASP A 45 -1.21 -3.81 -4.77
CA ASP A 45 -2.19 -3.94 -3.70
C ASP A 45 -2.34 -2.60 -2.93
N GLU A 46 -1.23 -1.96 -2.55
CA GLU A 46 -1.24 -0.65 -1.88
C GLU A 46 -1.91 0.44 -2.74
N GLN A 47 -1.67 0.45 -4.06
CA GLN A 47 -2.36 1.37 -4.97
C GLN A 47 -3.87 1.10 -5.02
N LYS A 48 -4.27 -0.16 -5.08
CA LYS A 48 -5.69 -0.52 -5.08
C LYS A 48 -6.37 -0.10 -3.79
N GLU A 49 -5.77 -0.39 -2.64
CA GLU A 49 -6.28 0.02 -1.33
C GLU A 49 -6.46 1.54 -1.24
N PHE A 50 -5.51 2.30 -1.80
CA PHE A 50 -5.63 3.75 -1.89
C PHE A 50 -6.83 4.18 -2.74
N PHE A 51 -7.00 3.63 -3.94
CA PHE A 51 -8.14 3.96 -4.80
C PHE A 51 -9.48 3.59 -4.16
N ASP A 52 -9.57 2.40 -3.56
CA ASP A 52 -10.77 1.92 -2.86
C ASP A 52 -11.13 2.85 -1.67
N SER A 53 -10.12 3.38 -0.97
CA SER A 53 -10.29 4.36 0.11
C SER A 53 -10.82 5.70 -0.38
N VAL A 54 -10.28 6.21 -1.49
CA VAL A 54 -10.74 7.46 -2.11
C VAL A 54 -12.16 7.33 -2.63
N GLU A 55 -12.49 6.22 -3.31
CA GLU A 55 -13.84 5.94 -3.81
C GLU A 55 -14.85 5.88 -2.66
N ARG A 56 -14.51 5.21 -1.55
CA ARG A 56 -15.35 5.18 -0.35
C ARG A 56 -15.58 6.56 0.23
N GLY A 57 -14.53 7.36 0.41
CA GLY A 57 -14.65 8.73 0.94
C GLY A 57 -15.50 9.62 0.03
N TRP A 58 -15.35 9.48 -1.29
CA TRP A 58 -16.20 10.18 -2.26
C TRP A 58 -17.67 9.77 -2.14
N TYR A 59 -17.95 8.48 -2.04
CA TYR A 59 -19.30 7.97 -1.83
C TYR A 59 -19.91 8.48 -0.52
N GLU A 60 -19.17 8.49 0.59
CA GLU A 60 -19.65 9.01 1.89
C GLU A 60 -20.06 10.48 1.82
N LEU A 61 -19.23 11.33 1.17
CA LEU A 61 -19.55 12.75 0.98
C LEU A 61 -20.82 12.97 0.16
N HIS A 62 -21.06 12.13 -0.86
CA HIS A 62 -22.18 12.31 -1.80
C HIS A 62 -23.45 11.53 -1.45
N SER A 63 -23.35 10.50 -0.61
CA SER A 63 -24.48 9.66 -0.22
C SER A 63 -25.37 10.29 0.86
N GLY A 64 -24.95 11.41 1.45
CA GLY A 64 -25.63 12.01 2.60
C GLY A 64 -25.49 11.19 3.89
N LEU A 65 -24.63 10.16 3.88
CA LEU A 65 -24.25 9.39 5.05
C LEU A 65 -23.21 10.18 5.86
N GLY A 66 -23.68 11.14 6.65
CA GLY A 66 -22.83 11.96 7.51
C GLY A 66 -23.56 13.19 8.04
N THR A 67 -22.98 13.84 9.04
CA THR A 67 -23.53 15.07 9.62
C THR A 67 -22.67 16.25 9.14
N VAL A 68 -23.31 17.25 8.54
CA VAL A 68 -22.61 18.49 8.16
C VAL A 68 -22.24 19.24 9.44
N VAL A 69 -20.94 19.38 9.69
CA VAL A 69 -20.42 20.19 10.81
C VAL A 69 -20.44 21.65 10.39
N ALA A 70 -21.31 22.44 11.01
CA ALA A 70 -21.43 23.88 10.74
C ALA A 70 -20.38 24.68 11.54
N GLU A 71 -20.16 25.94 11.15
CA GLU A 71 -19.16 26.84 11.74
C GLU A 71 -19.38 27.11 13.25
N GLY A 72 -20.58 26.85 13.78
CA GLY A 72 -20.92 26.93 15.21
C GLY A 72 -21.03 25.57 15.93
N ASP A 73 -20.67 24.47 15.29
CA ASP A 73 -20.75 23.14 15.89
C ASP A 73 -19.62 22.90 16.90
N THR A 74 -19.94 22.14 17.95
CA THR A 74 -19.03 21.75 19.04
C THR A 74 -18.27 20.46 18.75
N PHE A 75 -18.45 19.86 17.56
CA PHE A 75 -17.78 18.61 17.16
C PHE A 75 -16.27 18.62 17.40
N PHE A 76 -15.54 19.63 16.94
CA PHE A 76 -14.09 19.68 17.14
C PHE A 76 -13.68 19.87 18.60
N ASP A 77 -14.49 20.59 19.38
CA ASP A 77 -14.26 20.77 20.82
C ASP A 77 -14.49 19.46 21.59
N SER A 78 -15.48 18.65 21.19
CA SER A 78 -15.75 17.35 21.80
C SER A 78 -14.60 16.35 21.53
N ILE A 79 -14.13 16.26 20.29
CA ILE A 79 -12.96 15.43 19.91
C ILE A 79 -11.70 15.87 20.65
N ARG A 80 -11.47 17.20 20.75
CA ARG A 80 -10.30 17.73 21.46
C ARG A 80 -10.32 17.39 22.94
N LYS A 81 -11.50 17.41 23.57
CA LYS A 81 -11.70 17.01 24.97
C LYS A 81 -11.48 15.51 25.14
N GLU A 82 -11.95 14.69 24.22
CA GLU A 82 -11.78 13.23 24.23
C GLU A 82 -10.31 12.83 24.08
N LEU A 83 -9.58 13.39 23.11
CA LEU A 83 -8.14 13.14 22.93
C LEU A 83 -7.29 13.56 24.15
N ARG A 84 -7.71 14.61 24.86
CA ARG A 84 -7.03 15.06 26.08
C ARG A 84 -7.28 14.11 27.25
N ASN A 85 -8.50 13.60 27.39
CA ASN A 85 -8.89 12.71 28.48
C ASN A 85 -8.43 11.25 28.23
N GLY A 86 -8.31 10.82 26.98
CA GLY A 86 -7.80 9.49 26.62
C GLY A 86 -6.31 9.28 26.92
N LYS A 87 -5.52 10.37 27.04
CA LYS A 87 -4.10 10.31 27.44
C LYS A 87 -3.88 10.16 28.94
N THR A 88 -4.93 10.27 29.77
CA THR A 88 -4.84 10.18 31.24
C THR A 88 -5.35 8.87 31.82
N SER A 89 -5.72 7.91 30.97
CA SER A 89 -6.25 6.59 31.39
C SER A 89 -5.39 5.40 30.97
N GLY A 90 -4.10 5.64 30.65
CA GLY A 90 -3.09 4.60 30.42
C GLY A 90 -2.09 4.55 31.56
#